data_AF-A0A8D8RHA3-F1
#
_entry.id   AF-A0A8D8RHA3-F1
#
_cell.length_a   1.000
_cell.length_b   1.000
_cell.length_c   1.000
_cell.angle_alpha   90.00
_cell.angle_beta   90.00
_cell.angle_gamma   90.00
#
_symmetry.space_group_name_H-M   'P 1'
#
loop_
_entity.id
_entity.type
_entity.pdbx_description
1 polymer ?
#
loop_
_entity_poly.entity_id
_entity_poly.type
_entity_poly.pdbx_seq_one_letter_code
_entity_poly.pdbx_strand_id
1 'polypeptide(L)'
;EMISLGWMNVGAAVAPDAALASIISTILVIAGGQKIGSGIALAIPLAATGQVLTIIVRTLTIVMQHAADNAAKKNNLKTISFIHILALMIQAMRIAIPTLIFIFSIKSPSVNNILNSIPEYITTGLNISGGIIVVVGYAMVINMMSAAYLMPFFYAGFVIAAFTNFNLVALGMIGIIMA
;
A
#
# COMPACT_ATOMS: atom_id res chain seq x y z
N GLU A 1 -1.59 -4.25 6.56
CA GLU A 1 -0.15 -3.95 6.74
C GLU A 1 0.76 -5.13 6.46
N MET A 2 0.50 -6.34 6.98
CA MET A 2 1.35 -7.51 6.73
C MET A 2 1.64 -7.78 5.24
N ILE A 3 0.68 -7.57 4.35
CA ILE A 3 0.85 -7.73 2.88
C ILE A 3 1.64 -6.57 2.25
N SER A 4 1.53 -5.36 2.81
CA SER A 4 2.19 -4.16 2.30
C SER A 4 3.59 -3.96 2.89
N LEU A 5 4.07 -4.90 3.71
CA LEU A 5 5.47 -4.92 4.15
C LEU A 5 6.36 -5.03 2.91
N GLY A 6 7.33 -4.14 2.77
CA GLY A 6 8.21 -4.08 1.59
C GLY A 6 7.63 -3.34 0.38
N TRP A 7 6.40 -2.81 0.44
CA TRP A 7 5.89 -1.89 -0.59
C TRP A 7 6.51 -0.51 -0.43
N MET A 8 7.76 -0.39 -0.87
CA MET A 8 8.56 0.82 -0.76
C MET A 8 8.92 1.34 -2.15
N ASN A 9 8.85 2.65 -2.35
CA ASN A 9 9.30 3.26 -3.59
C ASN A 9 10.84 3.25 -3.63
N VAL A 10 11.43 2.52 -4.58
CA VAL A 10 12.89 2.43 -4.76
C VAL A 10 13.28 3.15 -6.05
N GLY A 11 13.79 4.37 -5.90
CA GLY A 11 14.12 5.23 -7.04
C GLY A 11 12.87 5.54 -7.89
N ALA A 12 12.91 5.18 -9.18
CA ALA A 12 11.78 5.33 -10.10
C ALA A 12 10.77 4.17 -10.02
N ALA A 13 11.11 3.06 -9.36
CA ALA A 13 10.19 1.95 -9.16
C ALA A 13 9.13 2.33 -8.13
N VAL A 14 7.91 2.56 -8.61
CA VAL A 14 6.76 2.90 -7.78
C VAL A 14 6.16 1.60 -7.23
N ALA A 15 6.02 1.52 -5.91
CA ALA A 15 5.36 0.40 -5.26
C ALA A 15 3.84 0.40 -5.52
N PRO A 16 3.15 -0.75 -5.33
CA PRO A 16 1.70 -0.78 -5.36
C PRO A 16 1.07 0.21 -4.35
N ASP A 17 -0.02 0.87 -4.73
CA ASP A 17 -0.62 1.93 -3.91
C ASP A 17 -1.43 1.37 -2.74
N ALA A 18 -0.75 1.17 -1.61
CA ALA A 18 -1.36 0.71 -0.36
C ALA A 18 -2.42 1.68 0.18
N ALA A 19 -2.28 2.99 -0.06
CA ALA A 19 -3.18 3.98 0.51
C ALA A 19 -4.59 3.84 -0.07
N LEU A 20 -4.71 3.87 -1.40
CA LEU A 20 -5.99 3.68 -2.09
C LEU A 20 -6.58 2.29 -1.82
N ALA A 21 -5.76 1.24 -1.87
CA ALA A 21 -6.21 -0.12 -1.59
C ALA A 21 -6.79 -0.28 -0.18
N SER A 22 -6.12 0.28 0.83
CA SER A 22 -6.57 0.16 2.23
C SER A 22 -7.91 0.84 2.45
N ILE A 23 -8.11 2.04 1.91
CA ILE A 23 -9.32 2.83 2.16
C ILE A 23 -10.51 2.16 1.46
N ILE A 24 -10.38 1.81 0.18
CA ILE A 24 -11.45 1.17 -0.59
C ILE A 24 -11.79 -0.21 -0.02
N SER A 25 -10.79 -1.01 0.34
CA SER A 25 -11.01 -2.31 0.98
C SER A 25 -11.74 -2.16 2.33
N THR A 26 -11.40 -1.14 3.12
CA THR A 26 -12.04 -0.88 4.41
C THR A 26 -13.50 -0.47 4.23
N ILE A 27 -13.79 0.41 3.25
CA ILE A 27 -15.16 0.80 2.92
C ILE A 27 -15.97 -0.42 2.49
N LEU A 28 -15.40 -1.32 1.69
CA LEU A 28 -16.07 -2.53 1.22
C LEU A 28 -16.44 -3.48 2.35
N VAL A 29 -15.58 -3.63 3.35
CA VAL A 29 -15.85 -4.48 4.53
C VAL A 29 -16.86 -3.82 5.46
N ILE A 30 -16.65 -2.54 5.82
CA ILE A 30 -17.47 -1.85 6.83
C ILE A 30 -18.83 -1.44 6.27
N ALA A 31 -18.85 -0.74 5.14
CA ALA A 31 -20.09 -0.22 4.54
C ALA A 31 -20.77 -1.23 3.61
N GLY A 32 -20.00 -2.10 2.95
CA GLY A 32 -20.51 -3.15 2.07
C GLY A 32 -20.83 -4.48 2.76
N GLY A 33 -20.54 -4.61 4.06
CA GLY A 33 -20.87 -5.80 4.87
C GLY A 33 -20.13 -7.08 4.46
N GLN A 34 -19.01 -6.96 3.75
CA GLN A 34 -18.27 -8.09 3.22
C GLN A 34 -17.33 -8.73 4.25
N LYS A 35 -17.02 -10.02 4.09
CA LYS A 35 -16.02 -10.72 4.93
C LYS A 35 -14.63 -10.10 4.74
N ILE A 36 -13.82 -10.11 5.80
CA ILE A 36 -12.46 -9.55 5.82
C ILE A 36 -11.58 -10.12 4.69
N GLY A 37 -11.66 -11.42 4.43
CA GLY A 37 -10.90 -12.07 3.35
C GLY A 37 -11.22 -11.56 1.95
N SER A 38 -12.47 -11.19 1.70
CA SER A 38 -12.88 -10.59 0.42
C SER A 38 -12.24 -9.21 0.24
N GLY A 39 -12.19 -8.41 1.32
CA GLY A 39 -11.46 -7.15 1.33
C GLY A 39 -9.97 -7.34 1.03
N ILE A 40 -9.31 -8.30 1.72
CA ILE A 40 -7.89 -8.61 1.51
C ILE A 40 -7.60 -9.01 0.05
N ALA A 41 -8.46 -9.85 -0.53
CA ALA A 41 -8.32 -10.29 -1.91
C ALA A 41 -8.44 -9.14 -2.92
N LEU A 42 -9.41 -8.25 -2.72
CA LEU A 42 -9.63 -7.10 -3.57
C LEU A 42 -8.57 -6.01 -3.38
N ALA A 43 -7.88 -5.98 -2.23
CA ALA A 43 -6.84 -4.99 -1.96
C ALA A 43 -5.67 -5.05 -2.97
N ILE A 44 -5.31 -6.23 -3.48
CA ILE A 44 -4.19 -6.39 -4.44
C ILE A 44 -4.49 -5.75 -5.80
N PRO A 45 -5.59 -6.11 -6.51
CA PRO A 45 -5.92 -5.45 -7.78
C PRO A 45 -6.20 -3.95 -7.60
N LEU A 46 -6.76 -3.54 -6.47
CA LEU A 46 -6.95 -2.12 -6.14
C LEU A 46 -5.61 -1.40 -5.97
N ALA A 47 -4.62 -2.01 -5.32
CA ALA A 47 -3.28 -1.44 -5.16
C ALA A 47 -2.56 -1.28 -6.51
N ALA A 48 -2.67 -2.28 -7.39
CA ALA A 48 -2.13 -2.20 -8.74
C ALA A 48 -2.82 -1.09 -9.57
N THR A 49 -4.15 -0.97 -9.46
CA THR A 49 -4.90 0.10 -10.13
C THR A 49 -4.52 1.48 -9.59
N GLY A 50 -4.40 1.62 -8.27
CA GLY A 50 -3.96 2.86 -7.63
C GLY A 50 -2.52 3.24 -7.99
N GLN A 51 -1.65 2.26 -8.22
CA GLN A 51 -0.29 2.49 -8.71
C GLN A 51 -0.31 3.08 -10.13
N VAL A 52 -1.09 2.52 -11.04
CA VAL A 52 -1.24 3.07 -12.40
C VAL A 52 -1.77 4.51 -12.36
N LEU A 53 -2.80 4.75 -11.54
CA LEU A 53 -3.34 6.09 -11.35
C LEU A 53 -2.28 7.06 -10.78
N THR A 54 -1.44 6.58 -9.85
CA THR A 54 -0.33 7.35 -9.30
C THR A 54 0.69 7.73 -10.36
N ILE A 55 1.02 6.81 -11.26
CA ILE A 55 1.94 7.08 -12.37
C ILE A 55 1.37 8.18 -13.26
N ILE A 56 0.10 8.11 -13.64
CA ILE A 56 -0.56 9.13 -14.47
C ILE A 56 -0.53 10.49 -13.80
N VAL A 57 -0.89 10.58 -12.51
CA VAL A 57 -0.88 11.84 -11.77
C VAL A 57 0.53 12.40 -11.61
N ARG A 58 1.54 11.56 -11.39
CA ARG A 58 2.95 12.00 -11.34
C ARG A 58 3.40 12.56 -12.70
N THR A 59 3.00 11.93 -13.80
CA THR A 59 3.29 12.44 -15.15
C THR A 59 2.64 13.81 -15.39
N LEU A 60 1.39 14.01 -14.94
CA LEU A 60 0.72 15.32 -15.06
C LEU A 60 1.40 16.41 -14.22
N THR A 61 2.02 16.04 -13.10
CA THR A 61 2.71 16.99 -12.20
C THR A 61 3.93 17.64 -12.87
N ILE A 62 4.47 17.06 -13.95
CA ILE A 62 5.58 17.64 -14.73
C ILE A 62 5.23 19.04 -15.24
N VAL A 63 3.97 19.31 -15.59
CA VAL A 63 3.52 20.65 -16.02
C VAL A 63 3.72 21.69 -14.90
N MET A 64 3.49 21.30 -13.65
CA MET A 64 3.71 22.17 -12.49
C MET A 64 5.20 22.44 -12.26
N GLN A 65 6.07 21.49 -12.57
CA GLN A 65 7.52 21.70 -12.52
C GLN A 65 7.98 22.72 -13.56
N HIS A 66 7.47 22.68 -14.79
CA HIS A 66 7.75 23.73 -15.78
C HIS A 66 7.24 25.12 -15.34
N ALA A 67 6.09 25.18 -14.66
CA ALA A 67 5.59 26.43 -14.08
C ALA A 67 6.50 26.92 -12.93
N ALA A 68 7.02 26.01 -12.10
CA ALA A 68 7.96 26.33 -11.03
C ALA A 68 9.30 26.84 -11.58
N ASP A 69 9.84 26.25 -12.66
CA ASP A 69 11.05 26.71 -13.33
C ASP A 69 10.90 28.16 -13.84
N ASN A 70 9.75 28.49 -14.40
CA ASN A 70 9.44 29.85 -14.85
C ASN A 70 9.30 30.85 -13.69
N ALA A 71 8.77 30.41 -12.54
CA ALA A 71 8.70 31.23 -11.33
C ALA A 71 10.09 31.44 -10.68
N ALA A 72 10.97 30.43 -10.76
CA ALA A 72 12.34 30.50 -10.30
C ALA A 72 13.18 31.51 -11.09
N LYS A 73 13.03 31.55 -12.42
CA LYS A 73 13.68 32.58 -13.27
C LYS A 73 13.30 34.02 -12.88
N LYS A 74 12.15 34.21 -12.24
CA LYS A 74 11.66 35.51 -11.76
C LYS A 74 11.98 35.78 -10.28
N ASN A 75 12.79 34.93 -9.64
CA ASN A 75 13.12 34.97 -8.21
C ASN A 75 11.89 35.05 -7.28
N ASN A 76 10.74 34.50 -7.69
CA ASN A 76 9.52 34.56 -6.90
C ASN A 76 9.30 33.28 -6.08
N LEU A 77 9.92 33.23 -4.89
CA LEU A 77 9.83 32.08 -3.98
C LEU A 77 8.42 31.80 -3.45
N LYS A 78 7.56 32.83 -3.35
CA LYS A 78 6.17 32.66 -2.91
C LYS A 78 5.38 31.83 -3.93
N THR A 79 5.56 32.10 -5.22
CA THR A 79 4.90 31.34 -6.28
C THR A 79 5.40 29.90 -6.33
N ILE A 80 6.70 29.66 -6.14
CA ILE A 80 7.26 28.29 -6.07
C ILE A 80 6.64 27.51 -4.90
N SER A 81 6.56 28.13 -3.72
CA SER A 81 5.97 27.51 -2.53
C SER A 81 4.49 27.16 -2.75
N PHE A 82 3.75 28.06 -3.41
CA PHE A 82 2.35 27.81 -3.77
C PHE A 82 2.21 26.66 -4.78
N ILE A 83 3.03 26.62 -5.83
CA ILE A 83 3.02 25.53 -6.83
C ILE A 83 3.36 24.19 -6.17
N HIS A 84 4.29 24.16 -5.23
CA HIS A 84 4.63 22.95 -4.48
C HIS A 84 3.45 22.40 -3.67
N ILE A 85 2.75 23.28 -2.93
CA ILE A 85 1.54 22.90 -2.17
C ILE A 85 0.42 22.44 -3.13
N LEU A 86 0.25 23.12 -4.26
CA LEU A 86 -0.75 22.76 -5.26
C LEU A 86 -0.49 21.38 -5.88
N ALA A 87 0.78 21.04 -6.15
CA ALA A 87 1.16 19.70 -6.61
C ALA A 87 0.82 18.61 -5.59
N LEU A 88 1.06 18.87 -4.29
CA LEU A 88 0.64 17.96 -3.21
C LEU A 88 -0.89 17.78 -3.18
N MET A 89 -1.65 18.86 -3.39
CA MET A 89 -3.11 18.80 -3.39
C MET A 89 -3.67 17.93 -4.53
N ILE A 90 -3.06 18.00 -5.72
CA ILE A 90 -3.40 17.12 -6.85
C ILE A 90 -3.15 15.66 -6.49
N GLN A 91 -2.04 15.38 -5.80
CA GLN A 91 -1.72 14.01 -5.38
C GLN A 91 -2.65 13.49 -4.29
N ALA A 92 -3.13 14.34 -3.37
CA ALA A 92 -4.18 13.98 -2.41
C ALA A 92 -5.51 13.69 -3.12
N MET A 93 -5.85 14.51 -4.13
CA MET A 93 -7.07 14.38 -4.92
C MET A 93 -7.15 13.05 -5.68
N ARG A 94 -6.00 12.49 -6.08
CA ARG A 94 -5.88 11.14 -6.67
C ARG A 94 -6.55 10.05 -5.82
N ILE A 95 -6.41 10.14 -4.50
CA ILE A 95 -6.99 9.15 -3.59
C ILE A 95 -8.43 9.57 -3.25
N ALA A 96 -8.66 10.86 -2.98
CA ALA A 96 -9.96 11.34 -2.54
C ALA A 96 -11.08 11.13 -3.58
N ILE A 97 -10.85 11.44 -4.86
CA ILE A 97 -11.89 11.33 -5.90
C ILE A 97 -12.37 9.88 -6.11
N PRO A 98 -11.50 8.89 -6.38
CA PRO A 98 -11.94 7.51 -6.55
C PRO A 98 -12.62 6.96 -5.30
N THR A 99 -12.14 7.34 -4.11
CA THR A 99 -12.72 6.91 -2.84
C THR A 99 -14.14 7.45 -2.66
N LEU A 100 -14.36 8.73 -2.99
CA LEU A 100 -15.70 9.34 -2.96
C LEU A 100 -16.64 8.69 -4.00
N ILE A 101 -16.17 8.46 -5.22
CA ILE A 101 -17.00 7.77 -6.23
C ILE A 101 -17.41 6.39 -5.74
N PHE A 102 -16.47 5.66 -5.14
CA PHE A 102 -16.70 4.32 -4.62
C PHE A 102 -17.71 4.31 -3.45
N ILE A 103 -17.60 5.25 -2.51
CA ILE A 103 -18.51 5.30 -1.36
C ILE A 103 -19.97 5.60 -1.77
N PHE A 104 -20.18 6.42 -2.80
CA PHE A 104 -21.52 6.66 -3.33
C PHE A 104 -22.06 5.46 -4.11
N SER A 105 -21.18 4.71 -4.76
CA SER A 105 -21.55 3.58 -5.62
C SER A 105 -21.81 2.29 -4.84
N ILE A 106 -21.25 2.13 -3.63
CA ILE A 106 -21.34 0.86 -2.88
C ILE A 106 -22.76 0.53 -2.40
N LYS A 107 -23.60 1.55 -2.19
CA LYS A 107 -25.02 1.34 -1.84
C LYS A 107 -25.89 0.97 -3.04
N SER A 108 -25.34 0.95 -4.25
CA SER A 108 -26.08 0.55 -5.45
C SER A 108 -26.37 -0.97 -5.41
N PRO A 109 -27.62 -1.39 -5.69
CA PRO A 109 -27.99 -2.81 -5.70
C PRO A 109 -27.16 -3.64 -6.69
N SER A 110 -26.65 -3.02 -7.76
CA SER A 110 -25.75 -3.68 -8.72
C SER A 110 -24.44 -4.12 -8.09
N VAL A 111 -23.85 -3.29 -7.22
CA VAL A 111 -22.57 -3.61 -6.55
C VAL A 111 -22.78 -4.71 -5.51
N ASN A 112 -23.84 -4.62 -4.71
CA ASN A 112 -24.17 -5.65 -3.72
C ASN A 112 -24.47 -7.01 -4.37
N ASN A 113 -25.16 -7.06 -5.50
CA ASN A 113 -25.43 -8.33 -6.20
C ASN A 113 -24.15 -8.97 -6.75
N ILE A 114 -23.19 -8.17 -7.25
CA ILE A 114 -21.90 -8.68 -7.73
C ILE A 114 -21.03 -9.16 -6.57
N LEU A 115 -21.06 -8.48 -5.43
CA LEU A 115 -20.31 -8.91 -4.25
C LEU A 115 -20.90 -10.18 -3.63
N ASN A 116 -22.23 -10.30 -3.59
CA ASN A 116 -22.93 -11.45 -3.05
C ASN A 116 -22.95 -12.67 -4.00
N SER A 117 -22.62 -12.48 -5.28
CA SER A 117 -22.46 -13.59 -6.22
C SER A 117 -21.11 -14.28 -6.14
N ILE A 118 -20.17 -13.76 -5.32
CA ILE A 118 -18.89 -14.41 -5.07
C ILE A 118 -19.14 -15.71 -4.28
N PRO A 119 -18.84 -16.88 -4.86
CA PRO A 119 -19.08 -18.16 -4.21
C PRO A 119 -18.23 -18.35 -2.96
N GLU A 120 -18.75 -19.10 -1.99
CA GLU A 120 -18.09 -19.31 -0.71
C GLU A 120 -16.72 -20.00 -0.83
N TYR A 121 -16.56 -20.94 -1.77
CA TYR A 121 -15.27 -21.60 -2.02
C TYR A 121 -14.17 -20.62 -2.45
N ILE A 122 -14.52 -19.54 -3.18
CA ILE A 122 -13.58 -18.49 -3.53
C ILE A 122 -13.20 -17.70 -2.27
N THR A 123 -14.18 -17.30 -1.46
CA THR A 123 -13.90 -16.56 -0.21
C THR A 123 -13.02 -17.34 0.76
N THR A 124 -13.22 -18.65 0.88
CA THR A 124 -12.39 -19.53 1.72
C THR A 124 -10.99 -19.69 1.14
N GLY A 125 -10.85 -19.88 -0.17
CA GLY A 125 -9.54 -19.91 -0.83
C GLY A 125 -8.76 -18.61 -0.65
N LEU A 126 -9.45 -17.47 -0.71
CA LEU A 126 -8.88 -16.14 -0.50
C LEU A 126 -8.41 -15.93 0.94
N ASN A 127 -9.15 -16.43 1.95
CA ASN A 127 -8.71 -16.39 3.34
C ASN A 127 -7.40 -17.17 3.56
N ILE A 128 -7.29 -18.36 2.98
CA ILE A 128 -6.08 -19.19 3.07
C ILE A 128 -4.91 -18.50 2.36
N SER A 129 -5.15 -18.01 1.15
CA SER A 129 -4.16 -17.30 0.34
C SER A 129 -3.66 -16.01 1.03
N GLY A 130 -4.54 -15.30 1.74
CA GLY A 130 -4.20 -14.10 2.51
C GLY A 130 -3.08 -14.32 3.52
N GLY A 131 -2.97 -15.52 4.12
CA GLY A 131 -1.86 -15.86 5.00
C GLY A 131 -0.53 -16.10 4.28
N ILE A 132 -0.57 -16.64 3.06
CA ILE A 132 0.62 -16.98 2.26
C ILE A 132 1.16 -15.75 1.53
N ILE A 133 0.29 -14.87 1.03
CA ILE A 133 0.67 -13.65 0.29
C ILE A 133 1.57 -12.73 1.13
N VAL A 134 1.40 -12.72 2.46
CA VAL A 134 2.24 -11.97 3.39
C VAL A 134 3.73 -12.34 3.28
N VAL A 135 4.05 -13.59 2.93
CA VAL A 135 5.44 -14.06 2.76
C VAL A 135 6.17 -13.28 1.67
N VAL A 136 5.46 -12.85 0.61
CA VAL A 136 6.05 -12.02 -0.45
C VAL A 136 6.52 -10.67 0.11
N GLY A 137 5.74 -10.08 1.03
CA GLY A 137 6.11 -8.83 1.71
C GLY A 137 7.39 -8.97 2.52
N TYR A 138 7.49 -10.04 3.31
CA TYR A 138 8.73 -10.34 4.05
C TYR A 138 9.92 -10.57 3.12
N ALA A 139 9.74 -11.33 2.03
CA ALA A 139 10.80 -11.60 1.07
C ALA A 139 11.34 -10.31 0.43
N MET A 140 10.49 -9.33 0.11
CA MET A 140 10.92 -8.03 -0.42
C MET A 140 11.81 -7.27 0.58
N VAL A 141 11.41 -7.21 1.86
CA VAL A 141 12.21 -6.55 2.91
C VAL A 141 13.55 -7.26 3.11
N ILE A 142 13.53 -8.58 3.23
CA ILE A 142 14.74 -9.40 3.40
C ILE A 142 15.68 -9.18 2.22
N ASN A 143 15.17 -9.15 0.99
CA ASN A 143 16.00 -8.94 -0.19
C ASN A 143 16.66 -7.56 -0.21
N MET A 144 16.03 -6.51 0.34
CA MET A 144 16.65 -5.19 0.47
C MET A 144 17.76 -5.13 1.54
N MET A 145 17.68 -5.97 2.59
CA MET A 145 18.65 -6.00 3.69
C MET A 145 19.66 -7.16 3.59
N SER A 146 19.53 -8.02 2.58
CA SER A 146 20.26 -9.27 2.47
C SER A 146 21.75 -9.03 2.26
N ALA A 147 22.56 -9.44 3.23
CA ALA A 147 23.99 -9.62 3.10
C ALA A 147 24.35 -11.06 3.48
N ALA A 148 25.16 -11.73 2.66
CA ALA A 148 25.46 -13.15 2.84
C ALA A 148 26.03 -13.48 4.24
N TYR A 149 26.84 -12.58 4.81
CA TYR A 149 27.42 -12.74 6.15
C TYR A 149 26.44 -12.46 7.31
N LEU A 150 25.31 -11.80 7.05
CA LEU A 150 24.26 -11.52 8.05
C LEU A 150 23.14 -12.57 8.07
N MET A 151 23.10 -13.48 7.09
CA MET A 151 22.11 -14.56 7.04
C MET A 151 22.04 -15.44 8.29
N PRO A 152 23.14 -15.72 9.03
CA PRO A 152 23.04 -16.42 10.31
C PRO A 152 22.10 -15.76 11.33
N PHE A 153 22.04 -14.42 11.38
CA PHE A 153 21.13 -13.70 12.28
C PHE A 153 19.66 -13.90 11.90
N PHE A 154 19.36 -13.98 10.60
CA PHE A 154 18.01 -14.28 10.12
C PHE A 154 17.55 -15.66 10.56
N TYR A 155 18.38 -16.70 10.37
CA TYR A 155 18.05 -18.06 10.80
C TYR A 155 17.97 -18.18 12.33
N ALA A 156 18.85 -17.49 13.06
CA ALA A 156 18.79 -17.46 14.53
C ALA A 156 17.47 -16.85 15.03
N GLY A 157 17.05 -15.71 14.47
CA GLY A 157 15.77 -15.08 14.77
C GLY A 157 14.57 -15.99 14.46
N PHE A 158 14.62 -16.75 13.35
CA PHE A 158 13.59 -17.72 13.00
C PHE A 158 13.46 -18.85 14.02
N VAL A 159 14.58 -19.43 14.47
CA VAL A 159 14.57 -20.50 15.49
C VAL A 159 14.05 -19.96 16.82
N ILE A 160 14.50 -18.78 17.25
CA ILE A 160 14.03 -18.16 18.50
C ILE A 160 12.51 -17.93 18.42
N ALA A 161 12.00 -17.37 17.32
CA ALA A 161 10.56 -17.14 17.15
C ALA A 161 9.73 -18.44 17.10
N ALA A 162 10.30 -19.54 16.60
CA ALA A 162 9.60 -20.83 16.51
C ALA A 162 9.43 -21.54 17.88
N PHE A 163 10.37 -21.34 18.81
CA PHE A 163 10.41 -22.04 20.09
C PHE A 163 10.13 -21.15 21.31
N THR A 164 9.93 -19.84 21.11
CA THR A 164 9.63 -18.90 22.20
C THR A 164 8.35 -18.12 21.93
N ASN A 165 7.68 -17.70 23.00
CA ASN A 165 6.48 -16.87 22.94
C ASN A 165 6.81 -15.38 23.15
N PHE A 166 7.94 -14.90 22.61
CA PHE A 166 8.30 -13.49 22.72
C PHE A 166 7.42 -12.62 21.84
N ASN A 167 7.10 -11.41 22.33
CA ASN A 167 6.41 -10.42 21.52
C ASN A 167 7.39 -9.76 20.52
N LEU A 168 6.86 -9.09 19.50
CA LEU A 168 7.67 -8.42 18.46
C LEU A 168 8.61 -7.35 19.04
N VAL A 169 8.24 -6.72 20.17
CA VAL A 169 9.08 -5.72 20.85
C VAL A 169 10.32 -6.37 21.47
N ALA A 170 10.16 -7.51 22.14
CA ALA A 170 11.24 -8.26 22.75
C ALA A 170 12.20 -8.81 21.68
N LEU A 171 11.67 -9.37 20.59
CA LEU A 171 12.49 -9.79 19.44
C LEU A 171 13.24 -8.61 18.82
N GLY A 172 12.60 -7.44 18.71
CA GLY A 172 13.22 -6.21 18.23
C GLY A 172 14.36 -5.73 19.14
N MET A 173 14.18 -5.77 20.46
CA MET A 173 15.20 -5.38 21.42
C MET A 173 16.41 -6.33 21.41
N ILE A 174 16.17 -7.64 21.33
CA ILE A 174 17.25 -8.63 21.15
C ILE A 174 18.02 -8.35 19.86
N GLY A 175 17.31 -8.04 18.76
CA GLY A 175 17.92 -7.66 17.49
C GLY A 175 18.83 -6.44 17.60
N ILE A 176 18.42 -5.38 18.33
CA ILE A 176 19.23 -4.18 18.56
C ILE A 176 20.48 -4.48 19.39
N ILE A 177 20.38 -5.36 20.39
CA ILE A 177 21.53 -5.75 21.23
C ILE A 177 22.57 -6.55 20.42
N MET A 178 22.11 -7.32 19.43
CA MET A 178 22.97 -8.14 18.56
C MET A 178 23.53 -7.40 17.34
N ALA A 179 22.99 -6.22 17.01
CA ALA A 179 23.37 -5.39 15.86
C ALA A 179 24.66 -4.58 16.12
#